data_AF-D3DIY8-F1
#
_entry.id   AF-D3DIY8-F1
#
_cell.length_a   1.000
_cell.length_b   1.000
_cell.length_c   1.000
_cell.angle_alpha   90.00
_cell.angle_beta   90.00
_cell.angle_gamma   90.00
#
_symmetry.space_group_name_H-M   'P 1'
#
loop_
_entity.id
_entity.type
_entity.pdbx_description
1 polymer ?
#
loop_
_entity_poly.entity_id
_entity_poly.type
_entity_poly.pdbx_seq_one_letter_code
_entity_poly.pdbx_strand_id
1 'polypeptide(L)'
;MVVCDTDGIVYDLWFHPASMNEVKSLKLRVSKGFWLRELLKRFELIGDKGYRHCEYVKVCESKEEKAHRQVVEGVFSWLKRFNYVSGWRKGITFLTYLYAYALGYSFFRKREVLTCA
;
A
#
# COMPACT_ATOMS: atom_id res chain seq x y z
N MET A 1 -0.95 -4.93 -1.07
CA MET A 1 -0.48 -4.11 -2.20
C MET A 1 -0.86 -2.69 -1.90
N VAL A 2 0.09 -1.77 -2.05
CA VAL A 2 -0.08 -0.36 -1.70
C VAL A 2 0.44 0.52 -2.83
N VAL A 3 -0.33 1.52 -3.25
CA VAL A 3 0.16 2.64 -4.05
C VAL A 3 0.64 3.70 -3.08
N CYS A 4 1.90 4.08 -3.19
CA CYS A 4 2.46 5.15 -2.38
C CYS A 4 3.53 5.91 -3.14
N ASP A 5 3.63 7.21 -2.90
CA ASP A 5 4.71 8.01 -3.50
C ASP A 5 6.05 7.80 -2.79
N THR A 6 7.06 8.52 -3.26
CA THR A 6 8.43 8.52 -2.73
C THR A 6 8.52 9.01 -1.28
N ASP A 7 7.54 9.78 -0.81
CA ASP A 7 7.45 10.27 0.57
C ASP A 7 6.73 9.27 1.49
N GLY A 8 6.23 8.18 0.93
CA GLY A 8 5.51 7.12 1.65
C GLY A 8 4.04 7.44 1.90
N ILE A 9 3.47 8.44 1.21
CA ILE A 9 2.05 8.76 1.29
C ILE A 9 1.27 7.69 0.54
N VAL A 10 0.28 7.08 1.20
CA VAL A 10 -0.52 5.99 0.64
C VAL A 10 -1.77 6.52 -0.05
N TYR A 11 -1.95 6.17 -1.34
CA TYR A 11 -3.06 6.64 -2.19
C TYR A 11 -4.12 5.59 -2.48
N ASP A 12 -3.75 4.31 -2.57
CA ASP A 12 -4.70 3.20 -2.66
C ASP A 12 -4.09 1.95 -2.06
N LEU A 13 -4.96 1.04 -1.64
CA LEU A 13 -4.60 -0.07 -0.81
C LEU A 13 -5.50 -1.25 -1.09
N TRP A 14 -4.92 -2.45 -1.23
CA TRP A 14 -5.73 -3.63 -1.44
C TRP A 14 -5.11 -4.96 -1.06
N PHE A 15 -6.02 -5.91 -0.90
CA PHE A 15 -5.73 -7.32 -0.69
C PHE A 15 -5.75 -8.10 -1.99
N HIS A 16 -4.84 -9.05 -2.10
CA HIS A 16 -4.87 -10.12 -3.08
C HIS A 16 -4.90 -11.46 -2.33
N PRO A 17 -5.50 -12.51 -2.91
CA PRO A 17 -5.45 -13.85 -2.33
C PRO A 17 -4.01 -14.36 -2.21
N ALA A 18 -3.72 -15.07 -1.11
CA ALA A 18 -2.39 -15.67 -0.88
C ALA A 18 -2.02 -16.75 -1.91
N SER A 19 -3.02 -17.38 -2.55
CA SER A 19 -2.84 -18.38 -3.60
C SER A 19 -2.46 -17.79 -4.96
N MET A 20 -2.45 -16.45 -5.10
CA MET A 20 -2.20 -15.77 -6.36
C MET A 20 -0.85 -15.04 -6.32
N ASN A 21 -0.01 -15.29 -7.32
CA ASN A 21 1.23 -14.53 -7.51
C ASN A 21 0.93 -13.02 -7.59
N GLU A 22 1.70 -12.23 -6.84
CA GLU A 22 1.39 -10.81 -6.61
C GLU A 22 1.44 -9.98 -7.90
N VAL A 23 2.42 -10.24 -8.77
CA VAL A 23 2.54 -9.57 -10.08
C VAL A 23 1.35 -9.93 -10.98
N LYS A 24 0.94 -11.21 -11.01
CA LYS A 24 -0.27 -11.62 -11.77
C LYS A 24 -1.53 -10.96 -11.22
N SER A 25 -1.66 -10.88 -9.89
CA SER A 25 -2.79 -10.22 -9.25
C SER A 25 -2.82 -8.72 -9.54
N LEU A 26 -1.66 -8.06 -9.55
CA LEU A 26 -1.54 -6.64 -9.90
C LEU A 26 -2.01 -6.41 -11.34
N LYS A 27 -1.46 -7.16 -12.30
CA LYS A 27 -1.85 -7.05 -13.72
C LYS A 27 -3.35 -7.25 -13.93
N LEU A 28 -3.94 -8.24 -13.25
CA LEU A 28 -5.39 -8.48 -13.32
C LEU A 28 -6.21 -7.33 -12.72
N ARG A 29 -5.72 -6.69 -11.66
CA ARG A 29 -6.41 -5.55 -11.06
C ARG A 29 -6.28 -4.30 -11.92
N VAL A 30 -5.11 -4.04 -12.48
CA VAL A 30 -4.89 -2.93 -13.43
C VAL A 30 -5.76 -3.09 -14.68
N SER A 31 -5.93 -4.31 -15.19
CA SER A 31 -6.80 -4.54 -16.35
C SER A 31 -8.28 -4.31 -16.05
N LYS A 32 -8.74 -4.64 -14.83
CA LYS A 32 -10.15 -4.51 -14.43
C LYS A 32 -10.51 -3.16 -13.78
N GLY A 33 -9.56 -2.46 -13.18
CA GLY A 33 -9.81 -1.29 -12.34
C GLY A 33 -9.38 0.01 -13.01
N PHE A 34 -10.36 0.81 -13.44
CA PHE A 34 -10.11 2.16 -13.97
C PHE A 34 -9.37 3.05 -12.96
N TRP A 35 -9.82 3.06 -11.70
CA TRP A 35 -9.24 3.90 -10.65
C TRP A 35 -7.74 3.64 -10.43
N LEU A 36 -7.34 2.36 -10.34
CA LEU A 36 -5.94 2.00 -10.15
C LEU A 36 -5.09 2.44 -11.35
N ARG A 37 -5.59 2.34 -12.58
CA ARG A 37 -4.87 2.84 -13.76
C ARG A 37 -4.64 4.35 -13.70
N GLU A 38 -5.65 5.11 -13.29
CA GLU A 38 -5.49 6.57 -13.15
C GLU A 38 -4.51 6.94 -12.05
N LEU A 39 -4.50 6.20 -10.93
CA LEU A 39 -3.50 6.40 -9.88
C LEU A 39 -2.09 6.09 -10.37
N LEU A 40 -1.89 4.97 -11.08
CA LEU A 40 -0.57 4.58 -11.59
C LEU A 40 -0.01 5.52 -12.68
N LYS A 41 -0.84 6.38 -13.28
CA LYS A 41 -0.37 7.46 -14.16
C LYS A 41 0.24 8.64 -13.40
N ARG A 42 -0.14 8.80 -12.12
CA ARG A 42 0.21 9.97 -11.28
C ARG A 42 1.16 9.63 -10.16
N PHE A 43 1.11 8.40 -9.66
CA PHE A 43 1.83 7.93 -8.50
C PHE A 43 2.48 6.58 -8.81
N GLU A 44 3.57 6.29 -8.13
CA GLU A 44 4.30 5.04 -8.31
C GLU A 44 3.74 3.95 -7.39
N LEU A 45 3.76 2.70 -7.86
CA LEU A 45 3.65 1.56 -6.96
C LEU A 45 5.05 1.21 -6.47
N ILE A 46 5.24 1.08 -5.17
CA ILE A 46 6.53 0.70 -4.61
C ILE A 46 6.52 -0.78 -4.24
N GLY A 47 7.53 -1.52 -4.66
CA GLY A 47 7.63 -2.97 -4.44
C GLY A 47 9.05 -3.48 -4.17
N ASP A 48 9.15 -4.74 -3.75
CA ASP A 48 10.45 -5.42 -3.59
C ASP A 48 11.04 -5.91 -4.93
N LYS A 49 12.20 -6.57 -4.83
CA LYS A 49 12.89 -7.19 -5.96
C LYS A 49 12.07 -8.28 -6.66
N GLY A 50 11.05 -8.84 -6.02
CA GLY A 50 10.13 -9.81 -6.62
C GLY A 50 9.25 -9.19 -7.71
N TYR A 51 9.09 -7.87 -7.72
CA TYR A 51 8.39 -7.11 -8.76
C TYR A 51 9.30 -6.67 -9.91
N ARG A 52 10.56 -7.13 -9.93
CA ARG A 52 11.49 -6.80 -11.01
C ARG A 52 10.86 -7.16 -12.36
N HIS A 53 10.92 -6.22 -13.30
CA HIS A 53 10.26 -6.27 -14.62
C HIS A 53 8.74 -6.06 -14.62
N CYS A 54 8.13 -5.61 -13.52
CA CYS A 54 6.75 -5.14 -13.53
C CYS A 54 6.69 -3.65 -13.88
N GLU A 55 6.09 -3.31 -15.02
CA GLU A 55 6.02 -1.94 -15.55
C GLU A 55 5.32 -0.93 -14.63
N TYR A 56 4.46 -1.40 -13.73
CA TYR A 56 3.70 -0.56 -12.81
C TYR A 56 4.43 -0.31 -11.49
N VAL A 57 5.60 -0.92 -11.27
CA VAL A 57 6.23 -0.99 -9.96
C VAL A 57 7.66 -0.46 -10.00
N LYS A 58 7.91 0.58 -9.21
CA LYS A 58 9.24 1.00 -8.85
C LYS A 58 9.78 0.06 -7.77
N VAL A 59 10.84 -0.66 -8.14
CA VAL A 59 11.55 -1.54 -7.20
C VAL A 59 12.43 -0.67 -6.31
N CYS A 60 12.27 -0.75 -4.99
CA CYS A 60 13.17 -0.06 -4.08
C CYS A 60 14.59 -0.63 -4.19
N GLU A 61 15.54 0.22 -4.57
CA GLU A 61 16.95 -0.18 -4.68
C GLU A 61 17.76 0.27 -3.47
N SER A 62 17.51 1.51 -3.00
CA SER A 62 18.22 2.09 -1.86
C SER A 62 17.76 1.50 -0.53
N LYS A 63 18.58 1.68 0.52
CA LYS A 63 18.20 1.26 1.88
C LYS A 63 17.11 2.15 2.46
N GLU A 64 17.09 3.43 2.11
CA GLU A 64 16.14 4.43 2.60
C GLU A 64 14.74 4.17 2.04
N GLU A 65 14.61 3.97 0.72
CA GLU A 65 13.32 3.63 0.09
C GLU A 65 12.74 2.33 0.66
N LYS A 66 13.61 1.34 0.93
CA LYS A 66 13.18 0.09 1.59
C LYS A 66 12.68 0.33 3.01
N ALA A 67 13.31 1.21 3.77
CA ALA A 67 12.89 1.54 5.13
C ALA A 67 11.50 2.21 5.13
N HIS A 68 11.26 3.17 4.23
CA HIS A 68 9.94 3.80 4.07
C HIS A 68 8.86 2.80 3.67
N ARG A 69 9.14 1.95 2.66
CA ARG A 69 8.22 0.89 2.23
C ARG A 69 7.93 -0.10 3.36
N GLN A 70 8.94 -0.51 4.12
CA GLN A 70 8.78 -1.48 5.22
C GLN A 70 7.86 -0.96 6.33
N VAL A 71 7.84 0.34 6.60
CA VAL A 71 6.89 0.95 7.56
C VAL A 71 5.46 0.73 7.08
N VAL A 72 5.20 1.04 5.80
CA VAL A 72 3.87 0.87 5.19
C VAL A 72 3.47 -0.61 5.15
N GLU A 73 4.40 -1.49 4.77
CA GLU A 73 4.17 -2.95 4.76
C GLU A 73 3.94 -3.53 6.14
N GLY A 74 4.62 -3.01 7.17
CA GLY A 74 4.43 -3.39 8.55
C GLY A 74 3.00 -3.12 9.01
N VAL A 75 2.50 -1.90 8.78
CA VAL A 75 1.09 -1.54 9.03
C VAL A 75 0.15 -2.49 8.28
N PHE A 76 0.51 -2.82 7.03
CA PHE A 76 -0.31 -3.67 6.19
C PHE A 76 -0.37 -5.13 6.63
N SER A 77 0.76 -5.67 7.09
CA SER A 77 0.85 -7.02 7.67
C SER A 77 -0.03 -7.13 8.92
N TRP A 78 -0.02 -6.10 9.78
CA TRP A 78 -0.89 -6.04 10.96
C TRP A 78 -2.38 -6.01 10.60
N LEU A 79 -2.77 -5.23 9.58
CA LEU A 79 -4.16 -5.21 9.09
C LEU A 79 -4.60 -6.55 8.52
N LYS A 80 -3.74 -7.23 7.76
CA LYS A 80 -4.01 -8.60 7.25
C LYS A 80 -4.24 -9.58 8.40
N ARG A 81 -3.38 -9.54 9.41
CA ARG A 81 -3.47 -10.41 10.60
C ARG A 81 -4.73 -10.12 11.40
N PHE A 82 -5.07 -8.86 11.62
CA PHE A 82 -6.31 -8.44 12.27
C PHE A 82 -7.56 -8.95 11.53
N ASN A 83 -7.58 -8.83 10.21
CA ASN A 83 -8.70 -9.30 9.39
C ASN A 83 -8.85 -10.84 9.43
N TYR A 84 -7.73 -11.56 9.42
CA TYR A 84 -7.72 -13.01 9.56
C TYR A 84 -8.30 -13.47 10.92
N VAL A 85 -7.85 -12.86 12.03
CA VAL A 85 -8.26 -13.24 13.38
C VAL A 85 -9.71 -12.84 13.69
N SER A 86 -10.18 -11.71 13.18
CA SER A 86 -11.55 -11.22 13.42
C SER A 86 -12.65 -11.96 12.65
N GLY A 87 -12.30 -12.71 11.59
CA GLY A 87 -13.26 -13.46 10.77
C GLY A 87 -14.22 -12.60 9.94
N TRP A 88 -13.98 -11.29 9.87
CA TRP A 88 -14.86 -10.32 9.20
C TRP A 88 -14.69 -10.39 7.69
N ARG A 89 -15.74 -10.85 6.98
CA ARG A 89 -15.68 -11.02 5.51
C ARG A 89 -16.33 -9.90 4.69
N LYS A 90 -17.25 -9.08 5.23
CA LYS A 90 -17.94 -7.97 4.52
C LYS A 90 -18.36 -6.88 5.50
N GLY A 91 -18.08 -5.60 5.21
CA GLY A 91 -18.54 -4.42 5.98
C GLY A 91 -17.48 -3.79 6.87
N ILE A 92 -17.02 -4.48 7.90
CA ILE A 92 -16.14 -3.84 8.89
C ILE A 92 -14.67 -3.74 8.43
N THR A 93 -14.23 -4.62 7.52
CA THR A 93 -12.91 -4.53 6.86
C THR A 93 -12.72 -3.18 6.12
N PHE A 94 -13.81 -2.57 5.63
CA PHE A 94 -13.79 -1.25 5.00
C PHE A 94 -13.64 -0.11 6.01
N LEU A 95 -14.30 -0.23 7.17
CA LEU A 95 -14.15 0.70 8.31
C LEU A 95 -12.73 0.68 8.90
N THR A 96 -12.07 -0.47 8.92
CA THR A 96 -10.68 -0.59 9.36
C THR A 96 -9.68 0.05 8.39
N TYR A 97 -9.97 0.03 7.07
CA TYR A 97 -9.18 0.78 6.07
C TYR A 97 -9.32 2.29 6.27
N LEU A 98 -10.55 2.76 6.49
CA LEU A 98 -10.84 4.17 6.78
C LEU A 98 -10.15 4.66 8.06
N TYR A 99 -10.12 3.84 9.12
CA TYR A 99 -9.42 4.16 10.36
C TYR A 99 -7.89 4.13 10.23
N ALA A 100 -7.34 3.14 9.52
CA ALA A 100 -5.90 3.05 9.29
C ALA A 100 -5.38 4.20 8.41
N TYR A 101 -6.18 4.63 7.43
CA TYR A 101 -5.93 5.84 6.66
C TYR A 101 -5.97 7.09 7.55
N ALA A 102 -7.01 7.28 8.37
CA ALA A 102 -7.14 8.44 9.26
C ALA A 102 -6.00 8.53 10.32
N LEU A 103 -5.56 7.38 10.84
CA LEU A 103 -4.42 7.30 11.77
C LEU A 103 -3.08 7.52 11.08
N GLY A 104 -2.87 6.93 9.90
CA GLY A 104 -1.68 7.19 9.06
C GLY A 104 -1.57 8.67 8.72
N TYR A 105 -2.65 9.26 8.21
CA TYR A 105 -2.75 10.69 7.89
C TYR A 105 -2.41 11.60 9.09
N SER A 106 -2.92 11.26 10.29
CA SER A 106 -2.61 12.01 11.52
C SER A 106 -1.15 11.88 11.97
N PHE A 107 -0.52 10.73 11.71
CA PHE A 107 0.88 10.48 12.10
C PHE A 107 1.87 11.15 11.14
N PHE A 108 1.60 11.14 9.83
CA PHE A 108 2.44 11.80 8.82
C PHE A 108 2.37 13.33 8.93
N ARG A 109 1.21 13.92 9.23
CA ARG A 109 1.08 15.38 9.46
C ARG A 109 1.87 15.87 10.67
N LYS A 110 2.01 15.04 11.71
CA LYS A 110 2.77 15.41 12.92
C LYS A 110 4.28 15.51 12.64
N ARG A 111 4.80 14.82 11.62
CA ARG A 111 6.19 14.96 11.18
C ARG A 111 6.44 16.30 10.50
N GLU A 112 5.55 16.77 9.61
CA GLU A 112 5.71 18.08 8.96
C GLU A 112 5.58 19.26 9.92
N VAL A 113 4.64 19.19 10.88
CA VAL A 113 4.45 20.27 11.87
C VAL A 113 5.63 20.38 12.86
N LEU A 114 6.31 19.27 13.17
CA LEU A 114 7.50 19.26 14.05
C LEU A 114 8.81 19.60 13.32
N THR A 115 8.85 19.54 11.99
CA THR A 115 10.02 19.98 11.20
C THR A 115 9.98 21.46 10.83
N CYS A 116 8.85 22.13 11.06
CA CYS A 116 8.66 23.57 10.82
C CYS A 116 8.50 24.38 12.12
N ALA A 117 8.70 23.78 13.29
CA ALA A 117 8.63 24.41 14.60
C ALA A 117 10.00 24.42 15.30
#